data_AF-A0AAQ1HS14-F1
#
_entry.id   AF-A0AAQ1HS14-F1
#
_cell.length_a   1.000
_cell.length_b   1.000
_cell.length_c   1.000
_cell.angle_alpha   90.00
_cell.angle_beta   90.00
_cell.angle_gamma   90.00
#
_symmetry.space_group_name_H-M   'P 1'
#
loop_
_entity.id
_entity.type
_entity.pdbx_description
1 polymer ?
#
loop_
_entity_poly.entity_id
_entity_poly.type
_entity_poly.pdbx_seq_one_letter_code
_entity_poly.pdbx_strand_id
1 'polypeptide(L)'
;MPYSALLAPIHSFLKCETPDEWIAAAIKQENLDVVLIDHLICELKAAQSAMFLIRKYAVDKESGDALLAWLKPFETLIYKREGDWRELANKNKLTKSMIPKSNSPYGQDLIDKMVMLIKEELHHFYQVLEIMDEYGIEYKSITPCRYAKGMLRHVKTYEPDALVDKLIIGAYIEARSCERFAKLAPHVDKRLGDFYISLLRSEARHYQDYLTLAQEISEFDITERVEFFGQIEAELIATPDDDFKFHSGLPLI
;
A
#
# COMPACT_ATOMS: atom_id res chain seq x y z
N MET A 1 9.60 -21.41 6.67
CA MET A 1 10.71 -20.44 6.78
C MET A 1 10.39 -19.47 7.90
N PRO A 2 11.36 -19.09 8.75
CA PRO A 2 11.14 -17.97 9.67
C PRO A 2 10.81 -16.71 8.86
N TYR A 3 9.87 -15.88 9.34
CA TYR A 3 9.47 -14.66 8.62
C TYR A 3 10.65 -13.68 8.45
N SER A 4 11.68 -13.76 9.31
CA SER A 4 12.91 -13.00 9.17
C SER A 4 13.63 -13.19 7.83
N ALA A 5 13.48 -14.35 7.18
CA ALA A 5 14.03 -14.57 5.85
C ALA A 5 13.31 -13.75 4.76
N LEU A 6 12.04 -13.39 4.96
CA LEU A 6 11.29 -12.51 4.06
C LEU A 6 11.77 -11.05 4.14
N LEU A 7 12.36 -10.66 5.28
CA LEU A 7 12.77 -9.28 5.54
C LEU A 7 14.18 -8.97 5.02
N ALA A 8 15.04 -9.96 4.83
CA ALA A 8 16.38 -9.74 4.28
C ALA A 8 16.38 -8.91 2.97
N PRO A 9 15.56 -9.22 1.95
CA PRO A 9 15.54 -8.39 0.74
C PRO A 9 14.86 -7.03 0.98
N ILE A 10 13.92 -6.92 1.92
CA ILE A 10 13.27 -5.65 2.31
C ILE A 10 14.30 -4.70 2.94
N HIS A 11 15.07 -5.18 3.92
CA HIS A 11 16.13 -4.41 4.57
C HIS A 11 17.26 -4.03 3.61
N SER A 12 17.52 -4.85 2.59
CA SER A 12 18.48 -4.49 1.55
C SER A 12 17.95 -3.42 0.59
N PHE A 13 16.63 -3.33 0.42
CA PHE A 13 15.99 -2.38 -0.49
C PHE A 13 15.78 -1.01 0.16
N LEU A 14 15.26 -0.99 1.40
CA LEU A 14 15.07 0.23 2.19
C LEU A 14 16.41 0.84 2.62
N LYS A 15 16.46 2.17 2.74
CA LYS A 15 17.69 2.89 3.10
C LYS A 15 17.82 3.19 4.59
N CYS A 16 16.77 2.93 5.36
CA CYS A 16 16.78 3.00 6.82
C CYS A 16 15.74 2.03 7.41
N GLU A 17 15.96 1.60 8.64
CA GLU A 17 14.95 0.91 9.43
C GLU A 17 13.96 1.91 10.03
N THR A 18 12.77 1.43 10.41
CA THR A 18 11.82 2.25 11.15
C THR A 18 12.44 2.69 12.49
N PRO A 19 12.41 3.98 12.86
CA PRO A 19 12.96 4.44 14.14
C PRO A 19 12.31 3.78 15.36
N ASP A 20 13.08 3.49 16.40
CA ASP A 20 12.54 2.88 17.63
C ASP A 20 11.56 3.84 18.34
N GLU A 21 11.76 5.15 18.20
CA GLU A 21 10.84 6.19 18.67
C GLU A 21 9.47 6.09 18.01
N TRP A 22 9.41 5.70 16.73
CA TRP A 22 8.14 5.44 16.04
C TRP A 22 7.44 4.23 16.66
N ILE A 23 8.16 3.15 16.97
CA ILE A 23 7.60 1.97 17.65
C ILE A 23 7.11 2.34 19.05
N ALA A 24 7.90 3.07 19.83
CA ALA A 24 7.54 3.53 21.17
C ALA A 24 6.29 4.43 21.16
N ALA A 25 6.08 5.21 20.09
CA ALA A 25 4.86 5.95 19.89
C ALA A 25 3.70 5.05 19.45
N ALA A 26 3.92 4.11 18.52
CA ALA A 26 2.89 3.24 17.94
C ALA A 26 2.21 2.33 18.98
N ILE A 27 2.95 1.86 20.00
CA ILE A 27 2.42 0.94 21.02
C ILE A 27 1.57 1.65 22.09
N LYS A 28 1.51 2.98 22.09
CA LYS A 28 0.58 3.72 22.95
C LYS A 28 -0.83 3.52 22.41
N GLN A 29 -1.80 3.21 23.28
CA GLN A 29 -3.15 2.84 22.85
C GLN A 29 -3.78 3.89 21.94
N GLU A 30 -3.68 5.17 22.30
CA GLU A 30 -4.23 6.29 21.52
C GLU A 30 -3.64 6.40 20.11
N ASN A 31 -2.40 5.93 19.93
CA ASN A 31 -1.71 5.95 18.66
C ASN A 31 -1.92 4.65 17.87
N LEU A 32 -2.10 3.52 18.55
CA LEU A 32 -2.39 2.24 17.90
C LEU A 32 -3.73 2.29 17.15
N ASP A 33 -4.74 2.93 17.75
CA ASP A 33 -6.03 3.20 17.09
C ASP A 33 -5.83 4.00 15.79
N VAL A 34 -4.96 5.03 15.82
CA VAL A 34 -4.63 5.85 14.65
C VAL A 34 -3.89 5.03 13.60
N VAL A 35 -2.96 4.17 14.01
CA VAL A 35 -2.23 3.26 13.12
C VAL A 35 -3.18 2.31 12.41
N LEU A 36 -4.13 1.70 13.11
CA LEU A 36 -5.10 0.78 12.50
C LEU A 36 -6.07 1.49 11.54
N ILE A 37 -6.54 2.69 11.89
CA ILE A 37 -7.37 3.50 10.99
C ILE A 37 -6.59 3.92 9.74
N ASP A 38 -5.32 4.32 9.89
CA ASP A 38 -4.48 4.70 8.74
C ASP A 38 -4.08 3.49 7.90
N HIS A 39 -3.79 2.35 8.53
CA HIS A 39 -3.57 1.07 7.86
C HIS A 39 -4.76 0.71 6.99
N LEU A 40 -5.98 0.73 7.53
CA LEU A 40 -7.21 0.49 6.76
C LEU A 40 -7.30 1.38 5.51
N ILE A 41 -6.99 2.66 5.67
CA ILE A 41 -7.02 3.62 4.56
C ILE A 41 -5.90 3.34 3.56
N CYS A 42 -4.71 2.93 4.01
CA CYS A 42 -3.59 2.56 3.14
C CYS A 42 -3.95 1.35 2.26
N GLU A 43 -4.59 0.32 2.79
CA GLU A 43 -5.06 -0.83 2.01
C GLU A 43 -6.03 -0.39 0.89
N LEU A 44 -7.00 0.47 1.22
CA LEU A 44 -7.91 1.00 0.20
C LEU A 44 -7.17 1.87 -0.84
N LYS A 45 -6.21 2.69 -0.41
CA LYS A 45 -5.42 3.55 -1.31
C LYS A 45 -4.50 2.73 -2.21
N ALA A 46 -3.96 1.60 -1.76
CA ALA A 46 -3.17 0.68 -2.58
C ALA A 46 -4.04 0.10 -3.70
N ALA A 47 -5.22 -0.44 -3.36
CA ALA A 47 -6.21 -0.89 -4.32
C ALA A 47 -6.62 0.21 -5.33
N GLN A 48 -6.89 1.43 -4.84
CA GLN A 48 -7.24 2.58 -5.69
C GLN A 48 -6.10 2.99 -6.63
N SER A 49 -4.86 2.95 -6.15
CA SER A 49 -3.68 3.31 -6.92
C SER A 49 -3.46 2.30 -8.05
N ALA A 50 -3.49 0.99 -7.74
CA ALA A 50 -3.39 -0.06 -8.75
C ALA A 50 -4.55 0.02 -9.77
N MET A 51 -5.78 0.25 -9.31
CA MET A 51 -6.93 0.45 -10.21
C MET A 51 -6.71 1.64 -11.15
N PHE A 52 -6.23 2.77 -10.62
CA PHE A 52 -5.93 3.95 -11.42
C PHE A 52 -4.88 3.65 -12.49
N LEU A 53 -3.82 2.92 -12.14
CA LEU A 53 -2.77 2.51 -13.08
C LEU A 53 -3.36 1.64 -14.20
N ILE A 54 -4.12 0.59 -13.86
CA ILE A 54 -4.74 -0.30 -14.85
C ILE A 54 -5.68 0.49 -15.78
N ARG A 55 -6.57 1.30 -15.21
CA ARG A 55 -7.55 2.10 -15.96
C ARG A 55 -6.89 3.11 -16.88
N LYS A 56 -5.83 3.77 -16.41
CA LYS A 56 -5.14 4.79 -17.20
C LYS A 56 -4.29 4.17 -18.31
N TYR A 57 -3.59 3.08 -18.03
CA TYR A 57 -2.51 2.60 -18.89
C TYR A 57 -2.80 1.29 -19.62
N ALA A 58 -3.62 0.39 -19.07
CA ALA A 58 -3.65 -0.99 -19.54
C ALA A 58 -4.99 -1.43 -20.17
N VAL A 59 -6.13 -0.98 -19.66
CA VAL A 59 -7.45 -1.54 -20.08
C VAL A 59 -8.34 -0.56 -20.81
N ASP A 60 -9.26 -1.07 -21.62
CA ASP A 60 -10.28 -0.25 -22.30
C ASP A 60 -11.22 0.47 -21.33
N LYS A 61 -12.05 1.37 -21.87
CA LYS A 61 -12.96 2.19 -21.06
C LYS A 61 -13.93 1.34 -20.25
N GLU A 62 -14.52 0.30 -20.85
CA GLU A 62 -15.52 -0.52 -20.17
C GLU A 62 -14.93 -1.34 -19.01
N SER A 63 -13.72 -1.88 -19.19
CA SER A 63 -12.97 -2.56 -18.14
C SER A 63 -12.61 -1.58 -17.03
N GLY A 64 -12.19 -0.36 -17.39
CA GLY A 64 -11.96 0.72 -16.44
C GLY A 64 -13.20 1.09 -15.62
N ASP A 65 -14.38 1.16 -16.25
CA ASP A 65 -15.64 1.45 -15.57
C ASP A 65 -16.06 0.29 -14.65
N ALA A 66 -15.77 -0.96 -15.02
CA ALA A 66 -15.99 -2.12 -14.17
C ALA A 66 -15.09 -2.14 -12.92
N LEU A 67 -13.82 -1.73 -13.06
CA LEU A 67 -12.92 -1.57 -11.92
C LEU A 67 -13.43 -0.49 -10.95
N LEU A 68 -13.88 0.66 -11.47
CA LEU A 68 -14.48 1.71 -10.64
C LEU A 68 -15.73 1.20 -9.90
N ALA A 69 -16.60 0.45 -10.58
CA ALA A 69 -17.79 -0.13 -9.96
C ALA A 69 -17.43 -1.14 -8.84
N TRP A 70 -16.33 -1.87 -9.00
CA TRP A 70 -15.85 -2.84 -8.02
C TRP A 70 -15.33 -2.18 -6.73
N LEU A 71 -14.61 -1.06 -6.82
CA LEU A 71 -14.10 -0.34 -5.64
C LEU A 71 -15.17 0.50 -4.92
N LYS A 72 -16.24 0.92 -5.63
CA LYS A 72 -17.27 1.82 -5.13
C LYS A 72 -17.87 1.46 -3.75
N PRO A 73 -18.17 0.18 -3.41
CA PRO A 73 -18.70 -0.17 -2.10
C PRO A 73 -17.73 0.16 -0.95
N PHE A 74 -16.43 -0.09 -1.15
CA PHE A 74 -15.38 0.20 -0.17
C PHE A 74 -15.20 1.70 0.02
N GLU A 75 -15.20 2.46 -1.08
CA GLU A 75 -15.15 3.93 -1.05
C GLU A 75 -16.37 4.54 -0.36
N THR A 76 -17.56 3.96 -0.59
CA THR A 76 -18.80 4.42 0.03
C THR A 76 -18.75 4.22 1.54
N LEU A 77 -18.24 3.08 2.00
CA LEU A 77 -18.04 2.83 3.44
C LEU A 77 -17.09 3.87 4.06
N ILE A 78 -15.91 4.09 3.46
CA ILE A 78 -14.86 4.92 4.07
C ILE A 78 -15.13 6.43 3.92
N TYR A 79 -15.52 6.89 2.73
CA TYR A 79 -15.63 8.31 2.43
C TYR A 79 -17.03 8.87 2.69
N LYS A 80 -18.08 8.06 2.56
CA LYS A 80 -19.46 8.48 2.83
C LYS A 80 -20.01 7.97 4.16
N ARG A 81 -19.35 7.00 4.79
CA ARG A 81 -19.82 6.35 6.03
C ARG A 81 -21.19 5.69 5.85
N GLU A 82 -21.40 5.10 4.69
CA GLU A 82 -22.65 4.44 4.33
C GLU A 82 -22.43 2.94 4.13
N GLY A 83 -23.31 2.13 4.72
CA GLY A 83 -23.31 0.67 4.59
C GLY A 83 -22.78 -0.08 5.83
N ASP A 84 -22.79 -1.41 5.75
CA ASP A 84 -22.21 -2.31 6.74
C ASP A 84 -20.99 -3.01 6.13
N TRP A 85 -19.87 -2.93 6.82
CA TRP A 85 -18.61 -3.55 6.39
C TRP A 85 -18.73 -5.07 6.30
N ARG A 86 -19.62 -5.69 7.09
CA ARG A 86 -19.89 -7.14 7.06
C ARG A 86 -20.46 -7.61 5.73
N GLU A 87 -21.05 -6.71 4.94
CA GLU A 87 -21.53 -7.02 3.59
C GLU A 87 -20.45 -6.90 2.51
N LEU A 88 -19.29 -6.30 2.80
CA LEU A 88 -18.24 -6.04 1.80
C LEU A 88 -17.54 -7.32 1.34
N ALA A 89 -17.42 -8.34 2.19
CA ALA A 89 -16.82 -9.62 1.82
C ALA A 89 -17.48 -10.24 0.58
N ASN A 90 -18.81 -10.10 0.46
CA ASN A 90 -19.58 -10.59 -0.69
C ASN A 90 -19.38 -9.76 -1.96
N LYS A 91 -18.87 -8.53 -1.83
CA LYS A 91 -18.65 -7.56 -2.92
C LYS A 91 -17.21 -7.61 -3.46
N ASN A 92 -16.30 -8.36 -2.82
CA ASN A 92 -14.92 -8.55 -3.29
C ASN A 92 -14.83 -9.58 -4.44
N LYS A 93 -15.63 -9.40 -5.51
CA LYS A 93 -15.60 -10.25 -6.71
C LYS A 93 -15.70 -9.40 -7.97
N LEU A 94 -14.61 -9.35 -8.72
CA LEU A 94 -14.60 -8.82 -10.08
C LEU A 94 -15.15 -9.88 -11.05
N THR A 95 -16.32 -9.63 -11.64
CA THR A 95 -17.00 -10.57 -12.54
C THR A 95 -16.74 -10.34 -14.02
N LYS A 96 -16.26 -9.14 -14.41
CA LYS A 96 -15.91 -8.80 -15.79
C LYS A 96 -14.44 -9.17 -16.06
N SER A 97 -14.19 -9.85 -17.17
CA SER A 97 -12.81 -10.03 -17.67
C SER A 97 -12.25 -8.69 -18.14
N MET A 98 -11.00 -8.40 -17.76
CA MET A 98 -10.34 -7.16 -18.16
C MET A 98 -9.83 -7.28 -19.59
N ILE A 99 -10.16 -6.28 -20.42
CA ILE A 99 -9.78 -6.24 -21.84
C ILE A 99 -8.64 -5.22 -22.00
N PRO A 100 -7.46 -5.64 -22.50
CA PRO A 100 -6.36 -4.73 -22.79
C PRO A 100 -6.73 -3.66 -23.83
N LYS A 101 -6.16 -2.46 -23.73
CA LYS A 101 -6.27 -1.46 -24.80
C LYS A 101 -5.57 -2.00 -26.05
N SER A 102 -6.21 -1.83 -27.21
CA SER A 102 -5.72 -2.29 -28.51
C SER A 102 -4.32 -1.77 -28.91
N ASN A 103 -3.88 -0.65 -28.32
CA ASN A 103 -2.57 -0.04 -28.57
C ASN A 103 -1.67 -0.01 -27.31
N SER A 104 -1.97 -0.80 -26.27
CA SER A 104 -1.12 -0.85 -25.08
C SER A 104 0.18 -1.61 -25.39
N PRO A 105 1.37 -1.01 -25.20
CA PRO A 105 2.62 -1.78 -25.22
C PRO A 105 2.72 -2.73 -24.01
N TYR A 106 1.89 -2.51 -22.99
CA TYR A 106 1.85 -3.30 -21.76
C TYR A 106 0.83 -4.44 -21.89
N GLY A 107 1.29 -5.67 -21.63
CA GLY A 107 0.55 -6.90 -21.89
C GLY A 107 -0.49 -7.29 -20.83
N GLN A 108 -1.19 -8.40 -21.09
CA GLN A 108 -2.15 -9.04 -20.18
C GLN A 108 -1.55 -9.34 -18.79
N ASP A 109 -0.24 -9.62 -18.72
CA ASP A 109 0.48 -9.91 -17.48
C ASP A 109 0.44 -8.74 -16.46
N LEU A 110 0.62 -7.49 -16.91
CA LEU A 110 0.49 -6.30 -16.06
C LEU A 110 -0.92 -6.21 -15.47
N ILE A 111 -1.94 -6.47 -16.30
CA ILE A 111 -3.34 -6.43 -15.88
C ILE A 111 -3.59 -7.50 -14.84
N ASP A 112 -3.13 -8.73 -15.07
CA ASP A 112 -3.36 -9.87 -14.19
C ASP A 112 -2.68 -9.67 -12.83
N LYS A 113 -1.41 -9.22 -12.80
CA LYS A 113 -0.67 -8.88 -11.58
C LYS A 113 -1.37 -7.78 -10.79
N MET A 114 -1.75 -6.69 -11.44
CA MET A 114 -2.39 -5.55 -10.77
C MET A 114 -3.81 -5.86 -10.29
N VAL A 115 -4.59 -6.66 -11.03
CA VAL A 115 -5.90 -7.14 -10.55
C VAL A 115 -5.72 -8.06 -9.35
N MET A 116 -4.71 -8.94 -9.35
CA MET A 116 -4.40 -9.79 -8.21
C MET A 116 -4.05 -8.94 -6.98
N LEU A 117 -3.19 -7.94 -7.13
CA LEU A 117 -2.86 -6.99 -6.06
C LEU A 117 -4.12 -6.32 -5.51
N ILE A 118 -4.99 -5.74 -6.36
CA ILE A 118 -6.24 -5.11 -5.88
C ILE A 118 -7.09 -6.08 -5.06
N LYS A 119 -7.18 -7.36 -5.45
CA LYS A 119 -7.95 -8.35 -4.68
C LYS A 119 -7.34 -8.60 -3.30
N GLU A 120 -6.00 -8.67 -3.23
CA GLU A 120 -5.25 -8.89 -2.00
C GLU A 120 -5.39 -7.68 -1.07
N GLU A 121 -5.24 -6.44 -1.56
CA GLU A 121 -5.42 -5.25 -0.70
C GLU A 121 -6.86 -5.07 -0.21
N LEU A 122 -7.86 -5.38 -1.06
CA LEU A 122 -9.26 -5.36 -0.60
C LEU A 122 -9.56 -6.49 0.40
N HIS A 123 -8.78 -7.58 0.38
CA HIS A 123 -8.85 -8.61 1.41
C HIS A 123 -8.19 -8.15 2.70
N HIS A 124 -7.00 -7.55 2.65
CA HIS A 124 -6.33 -6.96 3.81
C HIS A 124 -7.21 -5.87 4.45
N PHE A 125 -7.79 -4.98 3.65
CA PHE A 125 -8.76 -3.98 4.08
C PHE A 125 -9.90 -4.58 4.92
N TYR A 126 -10.44 -5.72 4.48
CA TYR A 126 -11.49 -6.42 5.23
C TYR A 126 -10.96 -6.99 6.55
N GLN A 127 -9.75 -7.59 6.55
CA GLN A 127 -9.14 -8.10 7.77
C GLN A 127 -8.83 -7.00 8.78
N VAL A 128 -8.44 -5.80 8.33
CA VAL A 128 -8.26 -4.64 9.22
C VAL A 128 -9.59 -4.20 9.83
N LEU A 129 -10.70 -4.23 9.09
CA LEU A 129 -12.03 -3.97 9.65
C LEU A 129 -12.42 -4.99 10.73
N GLU A 130 -12.12 -6.27 10.52
CA GLU A 130 -12.35 -7.32 11.53
C GLU A 130 -11.54 -7.04 12.80
N ILE A 131 -10.25 -6.72 12.66
CA ILE A 131 -9.40 -6.33 13.79
C ILE A 131 -9.96 -5.09 14.50
N MET A 132 -10.36 -4.06 13.77
CA MET A 132 -10.93 -2.85 14.38
C MET A 132 -12.22 -3.14 15.14
N ASP A 133 -13.11 -3.99 14.62
CA ASP A 133 -14.34 -4.42 15.29
C ASP A 133 -14.05 -5.24 16.56
N GLU A 134 -13.10 -6.18 16.49
CA GLU A 134 -12.63 -6.98 17.64
C GLU A 134 -12.09 -6.10 18.80
N TYR A 135 -11.44 -4.98 18.46
CA TYR A 135 -10.79 -4.08 19.41
C TYR A 135 -11.68 -2.90 19.81
N GLY A 136 -12.90 -2.79 19.27
CA GLY A 136 -13.83 -1.69 19.55
C GLY A 136 -13.39 -0.34 18.99
N ILE A 137 -12.59 -0.35 17.92
CA ILE A 137 -12.05 0.86 17.28
C ILE A 137 -13.03 1.34 16.22
N GLU A 138 -13.73 2.43 16.52
CA GLU A 138 -14.60 3.08 15.54
C GLU A 138 -13.78 3.83 14.48
N TYR A 139 -14.16 3.66 13.22
CA TYR A 139 -13.55 4.41 12.13
C TYR A 139 -13.78 5.92 12.30
N LYS A 140 -12.68 6.68 12.25
CA LYS A 140 -12.68 8.15 12.22
C LYS A 140 -11.95 8.62 10.98
N SER A 141 -12.43 9.71 10.40
CA SER A 141 -11.72 10.32 9.26
C SER A 141 -10.43 10.92 9.77
N ILE A 142 -9.33 10.56 9.13
CA ILE A 142 -8.00 11.12 9.39
C ILE A 142 -7.43 11.71 8.11
N THR A 143 -6.54 12.68 8.25
CA THR A 143 -5.82 13.24 7.10
C THR A 143 -4.73 12.27 6.65
N PRO A 144 -4.46 12.17 5.33
CA PRO A 144 -3.30 11.44 4.84
C PRO A 144 -2.00 12.05 5.34
N CYS A 145 -1.05 11.22 5.75
CA CYS A 145 0.29 11.67 6.13
C CYS A 145 1.08 12.22 4.93
N ARG A 146 2.23 12.85 5.21
CA ARG A 146 3.10 13.44 4.19
C ARG A 146 3.85 12.42 3.32
N TYR A 147 3.95 11.15 3.72
CA TYR A 147 4.85 10.14 3.13
C TYR A 147 4.68 9.97 1.60
N ALA A 148 3.55 9.40 1.16
CA ALA A 148 3.30 9.16 -0.27
C ALA A 148 3.30 10.47 -1.07
N LYS A 149 2.70 11.53 -0.52
CA LYS A 149 2.70 12.86 -1.14
C LYS A 149 4.11 13.45 -1.28
N GLY A 150 5.01 13.16 -0.35
CA GLY A 150 6.41 13.57 -0.38
C GLY A 150 7.12 12.99 -1.59
N MET A 151 7.04 11.67 -1.77
CA MET A 151 7.64 10.99 -2.93
C MET A 151 6.99 11.41 -4.25
N LEU A 152 5.65 11.51 -4.30
CA LEU A 152 4.91 11.86 -5.52
C LEU A 152 5.29 13.24 -6.11
N ARG A 153 5.85 14.17 -5.31
CA ARG A 153 6.36 15.46 -5.81
C ARG A 153 7.52 15.34 -6.77
N HIS A 154 8.24 14.23 -6.73
CA HIS A 154 9.43 14.01 -7.55
C HIS A 154 9.15 13.17 -8.81
N VAL A 155 7.89 12.79 -9.04
CA VAL A 155 7.46 12.06 -10.24
C VAL A 155 7.67 12.93 -11.49
N LYS A 156 8.25 12.34 -12.52
CA LYS A 156 8.42 12.97 -13.83
C LYS A 156 7.06 13.30 -14.47
N THR A 157 7.05 14.28 -15.37
CA THR A 157 5.82 14.82 -15.97
C THR A 157 5.45 14.20 -17.31
N TYR A 158 6.32 13.38 -17.89
CA TYR A 158 6.17 12.77 -19.21
C TYR A 158 6.14 11.23 -19.10
N GLU A 159 5.40 10.59 -20.00
CA GLU A 159 5.26 9.13 -20.07
C GLU A 159 6.37 8.55 -20.98
N PRO A 160 6.83 7.31 -20.76
CA PRO A 160 6.38 6.35 -19.73
C PRO A 160 7.03 6.56 -18.36
N ASP A 161 8.01 7.46 -18.23
CA ASP A 161 8.77 7.63 -17.00
C ASP A 161 7.91 7.99 -15.78
N ALA A 162 6.82 8.76 -15.97
CA ALA A 162 5.87 9.08 -14.91
C ALA A 162 5.16 7.84 -14.33
N LEU A 163 4.94 6.80 -15.15
CA LEU A 163 4.40 5.52 -14.73
C LEU A 163 5.47 4.71 -13.99
N VAL A 164 6.69 4.64 -14.53
CA VAL A 164 7.84 3.96 -13.88
C VAL A 164 8.06 4.52 -12.47
N ASP A 165 8.06 5.84 -12.31
CA ASP A 165 8.23 6.49 -11.01
C ASP A 165 7.13 6.10 -10.01
N LYS A 166 5.86 6.04 -10.46
CA LYS A 166 4.75 5.65 -9.57
C LYS A 166 4.84 4.20 -9.12
N LEU A 167 5.32 3.32 -9.99
CA LEU A 167 5.54 1.91 -9.66
C LEU A 167 6.69 1.75 -8.66
N ILE A 168 7.79 2.48 -8.83
CA ILE A 168 8.89 2.53 -7.86
C ILE A 168 8.40 3.04 -6.50
N ILE A 169 7.59 4.10 -6.49
CA ILE A 169 6.98 4.63 -5.25
C ILE A 169 6.08 3.56 -4.61
N GLY A 170 5.28 2.85 -5.41
CA GLY A 170 4.49 1.69 -4.95
C GLY A 170 5.38 0.67 -4.22
N ALA A 171 6.48 0.25 -4.84
CA ALA A 171 7.42 -0.67 -4.22
C ALA A 171 7.97 -0.18 -2.87
N TYR A 172 8.28 1.11 -2.73
CA TYR A 172 8.72 1.68 -1.45
C TYR A 172 7.62 1.71 -0.39
N ILE A 173 6.36 1.95 -0.77
CA ILE A 173 5.22 1.90 0.15
C ILE A 173 5.06 0.48 0.70
N GLU A 174 4.96 -0.53 -0.18
CA GLU A 174 4.81 -1.94 0.20
C GLU A 174 5.99 -2.44 1.06
N ALA A 175 7.22 -2.12 0.64
CA ALA A 175 8.41 -2.53 1.39
C ALA A 175 8.46 -1.91 2.79
N ARG A 176 8.09 -0.63 2.94
CA ARG A 176 8.03 0.03 4.24
C ARG A 176 6.89 -0.51 5.10
N SER A 177 5.72 -0.79 4.52
CA SER A 177 4.61 -1.45 5.22
C SER A 177 5.06 -2.80 5.79
N CYS A 178 5.70 -3.64 4.97
CA CYS A 178 6.26 -4.93 5.37
C CYS A 178 7.24 -4.80 6.56
N GLU A 179 8.19 -3.87 6.48
CA GLU A 179 9.18 -3.66 7.55
C GLU A 179 8.52 -3.14 8.84
N ARG A 180 7.55 -2.23 8.76
CA ARG A 180 6.82 -1.71 9.93
C ARG A 180 5.96 -2.78 10.59
N PHE A 181 5.23 -3.58 9.82
CA PHE A 181 4.46 -4.70 10.36
C PHE A 181 5.36 -5.67 11.12
N ALA A 182 6.49 -6.05 10.52
CA ALA A 182 7.44 -6.95 11.15
C ALA A 182 8.07 -6.37 12.42
N LYS A 183 8.41 -5.07 12.40
CA LYS A 183 9.02 -4.40 13.55
C LYS A 183 8.01 -4.16 14.67
N LEU A 184 6.74 -3.89 14.36
CA LEU A 184 5.69 -3.63 15.36
C LEU A 184 5.11 -4.91 15.99
N ALA A 185 5.00 -6.00 15.23
CA ALA A 185 4.35 -7.24 15.66
C ALA A 185 4.81 -7.80 17.02
N PRO A 186 6.10 -7.76 17.40
CA PRO A 186 6.55 -8.27 18.71
C PRO A 186 6.15 -7.39 19.91
N HIS A 187 5.70 -6.15 19.68
CA HIS A 187 5.41 -5.16 20.72
C HIS A 187 3.91 -4.93 20.95
N VAL A 188 3.06 -5.55 20.14
CA VAL A 188 1.61 -5.55 20.30
C VAL A 188 1.14 -6.88 20.91
N ASP A 189 -0.14 -6.98 21.23
CA ASP A 189 -0.69 -8.26 21.72
C ASP A 189 -0.62 -9.34 20.64
N LYS A 190 -0.76 -10.61 21.07
CA LYS A 190 -0.59 -11.77 20.19
C LYS A 190 -1.53 -11.76 18.97
N ARG A 191 -2.79 -11.35 19.13
CA ARG A 191 -3.79 -11.38 18.06
C ARG A 191 -3.42 -10.40 16.95
N LEU A 192 -3.01 -9.18 17.32
CA LEU A 192 -2.57 -8.16 16.37
C LEU A 192 -1.21 -8.50 15.76
N GLY A 193 -0.27 -9.00 16.57
CA GLY A 193 1.04 -9.43 16.11
C GLY A 193 0.94 -10.54 15.06
N ASP A 194 0.14 -11.58 15.32
CA ASP A 194 -0.10 -12.67 14.36
C ASP A 194 -0.71 -12.15 13.05
N PHE A 195 -1.62 -11.16 13.12
CA PHE A 195 -2.19 -10.51 11.95
C PHE A 195 -1.13 -9.78 11.13
N TYR A 196 -0.32 -8.91 11.73
CA TYR A 196 0.75 -8.21 11.03
C TYR A 196 1.79 -9.16 10.42
N ILE A 197 2.16 -10.25 11.11
CA ILE A 197 3.04 -11.28 10.54
C ILE A 197 2.39 -11.98 9.34
N SER A 198 1.07 -12.17 9.33
CA SER A 198 0.36 -12.81 8.23
C SER A 198 0.40 -12.00 6.92
N LEU A 199 0.50 -10.67 7.02
CA LEU A 199 0.59 -9.76 5.86
C LEU A 199 1.96 -9.78 5.18
N LEU A 200 3.04 -10.07 5.92
CA LEU A 200 4.41 -9.91 5.41
C LEU A 200 4.69 -10.61 4.08
N ARG A 201 4.05 -11.74 3.81
CA ARG A 201 4.26 -12.49 2.57
C ARG A 201 3.63 -11.79 1.36
N SER A 202 2.44 -11.22 1.48
CA SER A 202 1.80 -10.47 0.38
C SER A 202 2.57 -9.19 0.12
N GLU A 203 2.86 -8.40 1.16
CA GLU A 203 3.66 -7.17 1.07
C GLU A 203 5.03 -7.40 0.41
N ALA A 204 5.72 -8.48 0.81
CA ALA A 204 7.01 -8.86 0.23
C ALA A 204 6.91 -9.25 -1.27
N ARG A 205 5.75 -9.73 -1.73
CA ARG A 205 5.54 -9.97 -3.16
C ARG A 205 5.16 -8.68 -3.89
N HIS A 206 4.26 -7.87 -3.32
CA HIS A 206 3.78 -6.65 -3.94
C HIS A 206 4.93 -5.69 -4.29
N TYR A 207 5.91 -5.51 -3.39
CA TYR A 207 7.05 -4.65 -3.72
C TYR A 207 7.88 -5.19 -4.90
N GLN A 208 8.05 -6.51 -4.99
CA GLN A 208 8.79 -7.15 -6.08
C GLN A 208 8.03 -7.04 -7.40
N ASP A 209 6.71 -7.23 -7.37
CA ASP A 209 5.84 -7.07 -8.52
C ASP A 209 5.90 -5.63 -9.02
N TYR A 210 5.84 -4.63 -8.13
CA TYR A 210 5.98 -3.21 -8.51
C TYR A 210 7.32 -2.90 -9.18
N LEU A 211 8.45 -3.38 -8.64
CA LEU A 211 9.77 -3.16 -9.25
C LEU A 211 9.91 -3.88 -10.59
N THR A 212 9.41 -5.10 -10.69
CA THR A 212 9.43 -5.90 -11.92
C THR A 212 8.66 -5.16 -13.02
N LEU A 213 7.46 -4.70 -12.71
CA LEU A 213 6.63 -3.93 -13.64
C LEU A 213 7.29 -2.60 -14.01
N ALA A 214 7.91 -1.89 -13.05
CA ALA A 214 8.65 -0.66 -13.34
C ALA A 214 9.77 -0.88 -14.36
N GLN A 215 10.52 -1.99 -14.22
CA GLN A 215 11.62 -2.32 -15.12
C GLN A 215 11.12 -2.83 -16.49
N GLU A 216 10.05 -3.61 -16.54
CA GLU A 216 9.45 -4.08 -17.80
C GLU A 216 8.92 -2.92 -18.65
N ILE A 217 8.49 -1.84 -18.01
CA ILE A 217 7.96 -0.63 -18.66
C ILE A 217 9.08 0.31 -19.11
N SER A 218 10.19 0.35 -18.36
CA SER A 218 11.32 1.22 -18.69
C SER A 218 12.20 0.63 -19.79
N GLU A 219 12.56 1.45 -20.77
CA GLU A 219 13.58 1.08 -21.77
C GLU A 219 15.00 1.08 -21.19
N PHE A 220 15.19 1.68 -20.01
CA PHE A 220 16.48 1.86 -19.36
C PHE A 220 16.51 1.15 -18.00
N ASP A 221 17.71 0.98 -17.47
CA ASP A 221 17.90 0.47 -16.11
C ASP A 221 17.29 1.45 -15.08
N ILE A 222 16.46 0.93 -14.18
CA ILE A 222 15.77 1.77 -13.18
C ILE A 222 16.56 1.94 -11.88
N THR A 223 17.74 1.34 -11.72
CA THR A 223 18.47 1.25 -10.45
C THR A 223 18.75 2.64 -9.88
N GLU A 224 19.24 3.58 -10.69
CA GLU A 224 19.49 4.96 -10.25
C GLU A 224 18.19 5.65 -9.79
N ARG A 225 17.06 5.34 -10.45
CA ARG A 225 15.77 5.93 -10.10
C ARG A 225 15.20 5.33 -8.82
N VAL A 226 15.38 4.03 -8.62
CA VAL A 226 15.08 3.33 -7.37
C VAL A 226 15.91 3.91 -6.24
N GLU A 227 17.22 4.09 -6.42
CA GLU A 227 18.09 4.70 -5.40
C GLU A 227 17.62 6.12 -5.04
N PHE A 228 17.31 6.93 -6.05
CA PHE A 228 16.81 8.29 -5.86
C PHE A 228 15.57 8.33 -4.96
N PHE A 229 14.57 7.49 -5.22
CA PHE A 229 13.37 7.44 -4.38
C PHE A 229 13.65 6.86 -2.99
N GLY A 230 14.62 5.94 -2.86
CA GLY A 230 15.03 5.40 -1.57
C GLY A 230 15.63 6.44 -0.63
N GLN A 231 16.38 7.40 -1.18
CA GLN A 231 16.90 8.52 -0.39
C GLN A 231 15.77 9.43 0.13
N ILE A 232 14.79 9.74 -0.73
CA ILE A 232 13.61 10.54 -0.34
C ILE A 232 12.78 9.80 0.69
N GLU A 233 12.54 8.51 0.49
CA GLU A 233 11.79 7.66 1.41
C GLU A 233 12.42 7.64 2.80
N ALA A 234 13.74 7.41 2.87
CA ALA A 234 14.44 7.39 4.14
C ALA A 234 14.46 8.74 4.84
N GLU A 235 14.56 9.85 4.11
CA GLU A 235 14.41 11.19 4.68
C GLU A 235 13.02 11.39 5.30
N LEU A 236 11.96 10.95 4.62
CA LEU A 236 10.58 11.05 5.12
C LEU A 236 10.37 10.24 6.41
N ILE A 237 11.00 9.07 6.51
CA ILE A 237 10.92 8.16 7.67
C ILE A 237 11.77 8.66 8.85
N ALA A 238 12.96 9.20 8.59
CA ALA A 238 13.91 9.56 9.64
C ALA A 238 13.72 10.99 10.19
N THR A 239 13.07 11.89 9.45
CA THR A 239 12.89 13.28 9.88
C THR A 239 11.68 13.47 10.80
N PRO A 240 11.70 14.48 11.68
CA PRO A 240 10.59 14.77 12.58
C PRO A 240 9.25 14.98 11.86
N ASP A 241 8.17 14.47 12.47
CA ASP A 241 6.80 14.49 11.98
C ASP A 241 5.83 14.71 13.16
N ASP A 242 4.96 15.70 13.03
CA ASP A 242 3.93 16.04 14.02
C ASP A 242 2.58 15.33 13.75
N ASP A 243 2.44 14.69 12.58
CA ASP A 243 1.24 13.96 12.18
C ASP A 243 1.48 12.43 12.23
N PHE A 244 1.36 11.86 13.44
CA PHE A 244 1.59 10.42 13.65
C PHE A 244 0.60 9.54 12.87
N LYS A 245 1.13 8.65 12.03
CA LYS A 245 0.40 7.80 11.07
C LYS A 245 1.21 6.52 10.75
N PHE A 246 0.61 5.58 10.02
CA PHE A 246 1.26 4.30 9.74
C PHE A 246 2.55 4.46 8.94
N HIS A 247 2.67 5.47 8.07
CA HIS A 247 3.90 5.81 7.34
C HIS A 247 4.53 7.15 7.77
N SER A 248 4.18 7.71 8.94
CA SER A 248 4.76 8.99 9.41
C SER A 248 6.26 8.88 9.73
N GLY A 249 6.95 10.03 9.75
CA GLY A 249 8.35 10.11 10.18
C GLY A 249 8.54 9.96 11.69
N LEU A 250 9.66 10.47 12.19
CA LEU A 250 10.03 10.42 13.62
C LEU A 250 9.05 11.27 14.46
N PRO A 251 8.30 10.69 15.41
CA PRO A 251 7.35 11.45 16.21
C PRO A 251 8.03 12.57 17.01
N LEU A 252 7.39 13.74 17.10
CA LEU A 252 7.79 14.75 18.06
C LEU A 252 7.47 14.27 19.49
N ILE A 253 8.50 14.24 20.34
CA ILE A 253 8.40 13.88 21.77
C ILE A 253 7.86 15.06 22.57
#